data_AF-A0A1W2B9S2-F1
#
_entry.id   AF-A0A1W2B9S2-F1
#
_cell.length_a   1.000
_cell.length_b   1.000
_cell.length_c   1.000
_cell.angle_alpha   90.00
_cell.angle_beta   90.00
_cell.angle_gamma   90.00
#
_symmetry.space_group_name_H-M   'P 1'
#
loop_
_entity.id
_entity.type
_entity.pdbx_description
1 polymer ?
#
loop_
_entity_poly.entity_id
_entity_poly.type
_entity_poly.pdbx_seq_one_letter_code
_entity_poly.pdbx_strand_id
1 'polypeptide(L)'
;MQTEMELLRIYIGESQKYGRKPLYEAIVEEAHKFGLAGATVTRGIMGFGKHSEIRTSKILRLSQDLPLVIEIVDAPHRLAQFVPVLNDMITQGLVVSEKVNVLIDRHGREEPKKSSPVPGKKSPGMSTDDIHIYTDGSAIGNPGPGGYGIILILDGETMEFAQGFQYTTNNRMEMLAVITALEKIPDIHRNRKVIVHSDSQYTINGITKGWAKSWKKRGWKKADGKPALNPDLWKRMLAVTEQYSGLTFKWIKGHAGHPLNERVDELANRSARSSVGLLVDEGYTRA
;
A
#
# COMPACT_ATOMS: atom_id res chain seq x y z
N MET A 1 17.53 -0.94 -3.99
CA MET A 1 16.39 -1.80 -4.38
C MET A 1 15.70 -1.07 -5.52
N GLN A 2 15.54 -1.69 -6.70
CA GLN A 2 14.75 -1.08 -7.77
C GLN A 2 13.30 -1.01 -7.29
N THR A 3 12.77 0.20 -7.12
CA THR A 3 11.36 0.39 -6.80
C THR A 3 10.58 0.14 -8.09
N GLU A 4 9.71 -0.88 -8.08
CA GLU A 4 8.81 -1.17 -9.19
C GLU A 4 7.79 -0.03 -9.29
N MET A 5 7.92 0.79 -10.33
CA MET A 5 6.98 1.86 -10.65
C MET A 5 6.26 1.50 -11.95
N GLU A 6 5.19 2.22 -12.24
CA GLU A 6 4.46 2.09 -13.48
C GLU A 6 4.38 3.47 -14.14
N LEU A 7 4.58 3.49 -15.46
CA LEU A 7 4.45 4.66 -16.31
C LEU A 7 3.09 4.58 -16.99
N LEU A 8 2.20 5.49 -16.63
CA LEU A 8 0.92 5.70 -17.28
C LEU A 8 1.09 6.72 -18.40
N ARG A 9 0.73 6.36 -19.64
CA ARG A 9 0.69 7.25 -20.81
C ARG A 9 -0.74 7.49 -21.25
N ILE A 10 -1.11 8.75 -21.35
CA ILE A 10 -2.45 9.21 -21.73
C ILE A 10 -2.33 10.01 -23.02
N TYR A 11 -3.01 9.55 -24.07
CA TYR A 11 -3.05 10.18 -25.39
C TYR A 11 -4.39 10.88 -25.57
N ILE A 12 -4.36 12.20 -25.72
CA ILE A 12 -5.54 13.05 -25.93
C ILE A 12 -5.26 14.13 -26.99
N GLY A 13 -6.31 14.77 -27.49
CA GLY A 13 -6.20 15.96 -28.33
C GLY A 13 -6.06 17.24 -27.51
N GLU A 14 -5.27 18.21 -27.98
CA GLU A 14 -5.06 19.52 -27.36
C GLU A 14 -6.35 20.34 -27.18
N SER A 15 -7.32 20.19 -28.08
CA SER A 15 -8.61 20.90 -28.05
C SER A 15 -9.63 20.30 -27.07
N GLN A 16 -9.37 19.11 -26.53
CA GLN A 16 -10.27 18.46 -25.59
C GLN A 16 -10.37 19.24 -24.28
N LYS A 17 -11.55 19.23 -23.66
CA LYS A 17 -11.85 20.01 -22.45
C LYS A 17 -12.55 19.17 -21.39
N TYR A 18 -12.29 19.51 -20.13
CA TYR A 18 -13.04 19.04 -18.99
C TYR A 18 -13.72 20.25 -18.33
N GLY A 19 -15.05 20.35 -18.48
CA GLY A 19 -15.78 21.57 -18.16
C GLY A 19 -15.32 22.76 -19.01
N ARG A 20 -14.80 23.81 -18.35
CA ARG A 20 -14.27 25.02 -19.03
C ARG A 20 -12.75 24.98 -19.26
N LYS A 21 -12.05 23.99 -18.71
CA LYS A 21 -10.58 23.89 -18.75
C LYS A 21 -10.10 22.96 -19.88
N PRO A 22 -8.89 23.18 -20.44
CA PRO A 22 -8.23 22.18 -21.26
C PRO A 22 -8.08 20.85 -20.50
N LEU A 23 -8.36 19.74 -21.17
CA LEU A 23 -8.38 18.42 -20.54
C LEU A 23 -7.00 18.04 -19.97
N TYR A 24 -5.92 18.33 -20.69
CA TYR A 24 -4.56 18.02 -20.21
C TYR A 24 -4.23 18.75 -18.91
N GLU A 25 -4.65 20.01 -18.78
CA GLU A 25 -4.44 20.82 -17.59
C GLU A 25 -5.25 20.26 -16.42
N ALA A 26 -6.52 19.93 -16.67
CA ALA A 26 -7.38 19.30 -15.67
C ALA A 26 -6.80 17.96 -15.18
N ILE A 27 -6.27 17.12 -16.08
CA ILE A 27 -5.65 15.83 -15.71
C ILE A 27 -4.41 16.06 -14.84
N VAL A 28 -3.53 17.01 -15.19
CA VAL A 28 -2.33 17.31 -14.39
C VAL A 28 -2.71 17.89 -13.03
N GLU A 29 -3.68 18.80 -12.98
CA GLU A 29 -4.19 19.34 -11.71
C GLU A 29 -4.77 18.22 -10.83
N GLU A 30 -5.53 17.29 -11.41
CA GLU A 30 -6.13 16.19 -10.67
C GLU A 30 -5.07 15.20 -10.21
N ALA A 31 -4.09 14.85 -11.04
CA ALA A 31 -2.94 14.05 -10.67
C ALA A 31 -2.15 14.68 -9.51
N HIS A 32 -1.97 16.01 -9.53
CA HIS A 32 -1.33 16.75 -8.45
C HIS A 32 -2.16 16.74 -7.17
N LYS A 33 -3.49 16.95 -7.24
CA LYS A 33 -4.39 16.82 -6.08
C LYS A 33 -4.40 15.41 -5.51
N PHE A 34 -4.30 14.40 -6.37
CA PHE A 34 -4.17 12.99 -6.03
C PHE A 34 -2.81 12.66 -5.39
N GLY A 35 -1.87 13.62 -5.42
CA GLY A 35 -0.55 13.55 -4.82
C GLY A 35 0.44 12.68 -5.61
N LEU A 36 0.18 12.41 -6.90
CA LEU A 36 1.06 11.56 -7.70
C LEU A 36 2.45 12.17 -7.81
N ALA A 37 3.48 11.31 -7.88
CA ALA A 37 4.88 11.72 -7.77
C ALA A 37 5.31 12.74 -8.85
N GLY A 38 4.73 12.64 -10.05
CA GLY A 38 4.92 13.63 -11.11
C GLY A 38 4.10 13.33 -12.36
N ALA A 39 3.78 14.39 -13.10
CA ALA A 39 3.12 14.32 -14.39
C ALA A 39 3.83 15.25 -15.38
N THR A 40 4.08 14.77 -16.61
CA THR A 40 4.67 15.56 -17.69
C THR A 40 3.74 15.56 -18.89
N VAL A 41 3.51 16.72 -19.50
CA VAL A 41 2.74 16.85 -20.74
C VAL A 41 3.68 17.14 -21.90
N THR A 42 3.68 16.27 -22.90
CA THR A 42 4.44 16.44 -24.14
C THR A 42 3.49 16.72 -25.29
N ARG A 43 3.77 17.76 -26.08
CA ARG A 43 3.03 18.08 -27.30
C ARG A 43 3.70 17.45 -28.51
N GLY A 44 2.97 16.61 -29.22
CA GLY A 44 3.42 16.08 -30.51
C GLY A 44 3.20 17.08 -31.64
N ILE A 45 4.12 17.12 -32.60
CA ILE A 45 3.99 17.92 -33.83
C ILE A 45 3.07 17.27 -34.88
N MET A 46 2.79 15.97 -34.71
CA MET A 46 1.94 15.17 -35.59
C MET A 46 1.47 13.88 -34.89
N GLY A 47 0.29 13.38 -35.24
CA GLY A 47 -0.21 12.06 -34.81
C GLY A 47 -1.59 11.75 -35.37
N PHE A 48 -2.08 10.54 -35.15
CA PHE A 48 -3.42 10.10 -35.57
C PHE A 48 -4.13 9.40 -34.40
N GLY A 49 -5.43 9.67 -34.24
CA GLY A 49 -6.27 9.08 -33.19
C GLY A 49 -7.11 7.91 -33.68
N LYS A 50 -8.09 7.46 -32.89
CA LYS A 50 -9.02 6.35 -33.19
C LYS A 50 -9.77 6.48 -34.54
N HIS A 51 -9.85 7.69 -35.10
CA HIS A 51 -10.47 7.98 -36.40
C HIS A 51 -9.47 8.05 -37.58
N SER A 52 -8.19 7.73 -37.37
CA SER A 52 -7.14 7.64 -38.41
C SER A 52 -6.84 8.92 -39.22
N GLU A 53 -7.30 10.10 -38.77
CA GLU A 53 -6.96 11.37 -39.40
C GLU A 53 -5.55 11.84 -38.98
N ILE A 54 -4.70 12.14 -39.97
CA ILE A 54 -3.36 12.69 -39.73
C ILE A 54 -3.50 14.16 -39.32
N ARG A 55 -2.98 14.49 -38.14
CA ARG A 55 -2.98 15.85 -37.60
C ARG A 55 -1.58 16.39 -37.63
N THR A 56 -1.34 17.57 -38.22
CA THR A 56 0.00 18.15 -38.37
C THR A 56 -0.01 19.67 -38.40
N SER A 57 1.06 20.29 -37.89
CA SER A 57 1.30 21.74 -37.99
C SER A 57 1.63 22.24 -39.40
N LYS A 58 1.88 21.34 -40.38
CA LYS A 58 2.38 21.71 -41.72
C LYS A 58 1.32 22.05 -42.76
N ILE A 59 0.02 21.86 -42.48
CA ILE A 59 -1.04 22.08 -43.47
C ILE A 59 -2.01 23.13 -42.93
N LEU A 60 -1.92 24.33 -43.51
CA LEU A 60 -2.46 25.60 -43.04
C LEU A 60 -3.99 25.72 -43.16
N ARG A 61 -4.79 24.65 -42.93
CA ARG A 61 -6.25 24.79 -42.76
C ARG A 61 -7.07 23.60 -42.24
N LEU A 62 -6.59 22.37 -42.10
CA LEU A 62 -7.46 21.24 -41.72
C LEU A 62 -6.74 20.20 -40.85
N SER A 63 -6.43 20.56 -39.59
CA SER A 63 -6.46 19.67 -38.42
C SER A 63 -5.84 20.40 -37.21
N GLN A 64 -6.68 21.00 -36.36
CA GLN A 64 -6.25 21.89 -35.26
C GLN A 64 -6.07 21.19 -33.90
N ASP A 65 -6.15 19.86 -33.85
CA ASP A 65 -6.18 19.12 -32.59
C ASP A 65 -4.93 18.27 -32.40
N LEU A 66 -3.80 18.93 -32.10
CA LEU A 66 -2.49 18.27 -31.95
C LEU A 66 -2.54 17.19 -30.85
N PRO A 67 -1.82 16.08 -31.01
CA PRO A 67 -1.76 15.05 -29.97
C PRO A 67 -0.94 15.55 -28.78
N LEU A 68 -1.49 15.35 -27.59
CA LEU A 68 -0.80 15.49 -26.32
C LEU A 68 -0.60 14.09 -25.70
N VAL A 69 0.59 13.87 -25.15
CA VAL A 69 0.91 12.70 -24.34
C VAL A 69 1.16 13.18 -22.92
N ILE A 70 0.40 12.65 -21.97
CA ILE A 70 0.62 12.89 -20.54
C ILE A 70 1.25 11.63 -19.96
N GLU A 71 2.40 11.79 -19.33
CA GLU A 71 3.18 10.72 -18.71
C GLU A 71 3.17 10.91 -17.19
N ILE A 72 2.71 9.89 -16.47
CA ILE A 72 2.66 9.88 -15.00
C ILE A 72 3.40 8.64 -14.52
N VAL A 73 4.39 8.82 -13.66
CA VAL A 73 5.14 7.72 -13.05
C VAL A 73 4.83 7.67 -11.57
N ASP A 74 4.29 6.56 -11.11
CA ASP A 74 4.07 6.33 -9.68
C ASP A 74 3.98 4.84 -9.37
N ALA A 75 3.76 4.51 -8.10
CA ALA A 75 3.51 3.15 -7.68
C ALA A 75 2.21 2.63 -8.31
N PRO A 76 2.17 1.37 -8.78
CA PRO A 76 1.04 0.80 -9.50
C PRO A 76 -0.32 0.97 -8.80
N HIS A 77 -0.34 0.87 -7.47
CA HIS A 77 -1.56 1.02 -6.68
C HIS A 77 -2.14 2.45 -6.73
N ARG A 78 -1.28 3.49 -6.78
CA ARG A 78 -1.74 4.88 -6.87
C ARG A 78 -2.31 5.18 -8.25
N LEU A 79 -1.65 4.66 -9.29
CA LEU A 79 -2.17 4.76 -10.66
C LEU A 79 -3.48 4.02 -10.81
N ALA A 80 -3.63 2.82 -10.24
CA ALA A 80 -4.87 2.06 -10.27
C ALA A 80 -6.05 2.83 -9.62
N GLN A 81 -5.80 3.60 -8.57
CA GLN A 81 -6.83 4.45 -7.95
C GLN A 81 -7.12 5.73 -8.74
N PHE A 82 -6.15 6.21 -9.52
CA PHE A 82 -6.31 7.39 -10.37
C PHE A 82 -6.99 7.07 -11.71
N VAL A 83 -6.85 5.85 -12.23
CA VAL A 83 -7.46 5.42 -13.50
C VAL A 83 -8.99 5.64 -13.56
N PRO A 84 -9.79 5.36 -12.52
CA PRO A 84 -11.22 5.70 -12.53
C PRO A 84 -11.49 7.19 -12.71
N VAL A 85 -10.70 8.06 -12.08
CA VAL A 85 -10.81 9.52 -12.24
C VAL A 85 -10.52 9.91 -13.69
N LEU A 86 -9.49 9.32 -14.29
CA LEU A 86 -9.19 9.51 -15.71
C LEU A 86 -10.30 9.02 -16.63
N ASN A 87 -10.92 7.87 -16.31
CA ASN A 87 -12.01 7.31 -17.09
C ASN A 87 -13.22 8.25 -17.14
N ASP A 88 -13.48 8.98 -16.05
CA ASP A 88 -14.56 9.98 -16.00
C ASP A 88 -14.20 11.27 -16.76
N MET A 89 -12.91 11.61 -16.83
CA MET A 89 -12.43 12.82 -17.50
C MET A 89 -12.24 12.65 -19.00
N ILE A 90 -11.80 11.47 -19.46
CA ILE A 90 -11.40 11.20 -20.84
C ILE A 90 -12.57 10.60 -21.61
N THR A 91 -13.29 11.44 -22.33
CA THR A 91 -14.35 10.97 -23.24
C THR A 91 -13.78 10.34 -24.52
N GLN A 92 -12.64 10.83 -25.00
CA GLN A 92 -11.96 10.31 -26.19
C GLN A 92 -10.43 10.34 -26.00
N GLY A 93 -9.80 9.18 -26.01
CA GLY A 93 -8.35 9.07 -25.87
C GLY A 93 -7.90 7.62 -25.76
N LEU A 94 -6.62 7.44 -25.48
CA LEU A 94 -6.04 6.14 -25.16
C LEU A 94 -5.24 6.28 -23.87
N VAL A 95 -5.45 5.36 -22.94
CA VAL A 95 -4.64 5.25 -21.72
C VAL A 95 -3.94 3.89 -21.76
N VAL A 96 -2.62 3.89 -21.61
CA VAL A 96 -1.82 2.66 -21.53
C VAL A 96 -0.87 2.76 -20.34
N SER A 97 -0.43 1.62 -19.84
CA SER A 97 0.56 1.57 -18.78
C SER A 97 1.69 0.60 -19.10
N GLU A 98 2.86 0.87 -18.52
CA GLU A 98 4.08 0.08 -18.70
C GLU A 98 4.83 -0.01 -17.36
N LYS A 99 5.27 -1.20 -16.97
CA LYS A 99 6.11 -1.37 -15.77
C LYS A 99 7.50 -0.79 -16.03
N VAL A 100 7.98 0.05 -15.13
CA VAL A 100 9.29 0.72 -15.25
C VAL A 100 10.13 0.52 -13.99
N ASN A 101 11.44 0.36 -14.18
CA ASN A 101 12.41 0.25 -13.09
C ASN A 101 13.02 1.61 -12.78
N VAL A 102 12.91 2.06 -11.53
CA VAL A 102 13.61 3.27 -11.09
C VAL A 102 15.08 2.93 -10.87
N LEU A 103 15.94 3.52 -11.70
CA LEU A 103 17.40 3.33 -11.62
C LEU A 103 18.05 4.28 -10.61
N ILE A 104 17.58 5.53 -10.56
CA ILE A 104 18.09 6.59 -9.69
C ILE A 104 16.91 7.47 -9.27
N ASP A 105 16.67 7.57 -7.97
CA ASP A 105 15.76 8.56 -7.38
C ASP A 105 16.60 9.50 -6.51
N ARG A 106 16.62 10.79 -6.87
CA ARG A 106 17.35 11.85 -6.15
C ARG A 106 16.40 12.88 -5.53
N HIS A 107 15.10 12.61 -5.50
CA HIS A 107 14.18 13.47 -4.78
C HIS A 107 14.49 13.35 -3.28
N GLY A 108 14.94 14.47 -2.71
CA GLY A 108 15.50 14.57 -1.37
C GLY A 108 14.49 14.27 -0.27
N ARG A 109 15.03 14.09 0.94
CA ARG A 109 14.30 14.09 2.20
C ARG A 109 13.36 15.30 2.29
N GLU A 110 12.08 15.14 2.02
CA GLU A 110 11.02 16.10 2.36
C GLU A 110 9.74 15.36 2.81
N GLU A 111 9.11 15.93 3.83
CA GLU A 111 8.01 15.39 4.65
C GLU A 111 6.76 14.96 3.84
N PRO A 112 6.00 13.96 4.31
CA PRO A 112 4.78 13.53 3.65
C PRO A 112 3.71 14.63 3.70
N LYS A 113 3.47 15.31 2.57
CA LYS A 113 2.34 16.22 2.40
C LYS A 113 1.04 15.44 2.14
N LYS A 114 0.19 15.46 3.18
CA LYS A 114 -1.29 15.32 3.22
C LYS A 114 -1.95 14.78 1.94
N SER A 115 -2.25 13.49 1.91
CA SER A 115 -3.31 12.93 1.07
C SER A 115 -4.68 13.37 1.62
N SER A 116 -5.54 13.90 0.75
CA SER A 116 -6.94 14.19 1.12
C SER A 116 -7.77 12.90 1.16
N PRO A 117 -8.82 12.83 2.00
CA PRO A 117 -9.43 11.57 2.39
C PRO A 117 -10.44 11.03 1.38
N VAL A 118 -10.45 9.71 1.22
CA VAL A 118 -11.60 8.96 0.68
C VAL A 118 -12.73 9.04 1.72
N PRO A 119 -13.98 9.41 1.36
CA PRO A 119 -15.06 9.51 2.33
C PRO A 119 -15.52 8.13 2.80
N GLY A 120 -14.92 7.64 3.90
CA GLY A 120 -15.38 6.50 4.67
C GLY A 120 -16.27 6.94 5.84
N LYS A 121 -17.45 6.33 5.97
CA LYS A 121 -18.40 6.57 7.08
C LYS A 121 -17.71 6.42 8.44
N LYS A 122 -17.80 7.45 9.29
CA LYS A 122 -17.31 7.45 10.68
C LYS A 122 -17.96 6.32 11.47
N SER A 123 -17.16 5.40 12.01
CA SER A 123 -17.58 4.52 13.09
C SER A 123 -17.54 5.28 14.42
N PRO A 124 -18.54 5.14 15.32
CA PRO A 124 -18.62 5.95 16.52
C PRO A 124 -17.68 5.44 17.62
N GLY A 125 -16.84 6.32 18.17
CA GLY A 125 -16.19 6.12 19.48
C GLY A 125 -14.66 6.11 19.54
N MET A 126 -13.93 6.34 18.44
CA MET A 126 -12.45 6.43 18.48
C MET A 126 -12.01 7.85 18.79
N SER A 127 -11.19 8.03 19.83
CA SER A 127 -10.50 9.31 20.07
C SER A 127 -9.58 9.59 18.89
N THR A 128 -9.57 10.83 18.41
CA THR A 128 -8.74 11.26 17.27
C THR A 128 -7.23 11.24 17.57
N ASP A 129 -6.84 10.98 18.81
CA ASP A 129 -5.46 10.96 19.25
C ASP A 129 -4.84 9.55 19.35
N ASP A 130 -5.68 8.51 19.42
CA ASP A 130 -5.20 7.13 19.49
C ASP A 130 -4.86 6.61 18.08
N ILE A 131 -3.76 5.87 17.98
CA ILE A 131 -3.36 5.20 16.74
C ILE A 131 -3.93 3.80 16.77
N HIS A 132 -4.71 3.43 15.75
CA HIS A 132 -5.30 2.11 15.65
C HIS A 132 -4.69 1.31 14.51
N ILE A 133 -4.36 0.06 14.80
CA ILE A 133 -3.83 -0.88 13.83
C ILE A 133 -4.75 -2.09 13.81
N TYR A 134 -5.15 -2.53 12.62
CA TYR A 134 -5.79 -3.82 12.39
C TYR A 134 -4.86 -4.66 11.55
N THR A 135 -4.70 -5.93 11.90
CA THR A 135 -3.77 -6.83 11.21
C THR A 135 -4.31 -8.23 11.09
N ASP A 136 -4.07 -8.86 9.94
CA ASP A 136 -4.34 -10.27 9.71
C ASP A 136 -3.27 -10.90 8.79
N GLY A 137 -3.16 -12.23 8.84
CA GLY A 137 -2.23 -13.02 8.04
C GLY A 137 -2.89 -14.31 7.53
N SER A 138 -2.59 -14.66 6.28
CA SER A 138 -3.13 -15.83 5.59
C SER A 138 -2.01 -16.66 4.94
N ALA A 139 -2.19 -17.98 4.87
CA ALA A 139 -1.35 -18.89 4.10
C ALA A 139 -2.18 -20.00 3.42
N ILE A 140 -1.90 -20.26 2.14
CA ILE A 140 -2.57 -21.26 1.31
C ILE A 140 -1.76 -22.55 1.32
N GLY A 141 -2.26 -23.55 2.06
CA GLY A 141 -1.41 -24.65 2.50
C GLY A 141 -0.47 -24.11 3.57
N ASN A 142 -0.41 -24.77 4.73
CA ASN A 142 0.35 -24.26 5.87
C ASN A 142 1.45 -25.27 6.22
N PRO A 143 2.63 -25.21 5.57
CA PRO A 143 3.19 -24.08 4.81
C PRO A 143 2.82 -24.01 3.32
N GLY A 144 2.96 -22.81 2.74
CA GLY A 144 2.59 -22.48 1.37
C GLY A 144 2.64 -20.97 1.08
N PRO A 145 2.19 -20.51 -0.10
CA PRO A 145 2.09 -19.08 -0.40
C PRO A 145 1.26 -18.36 0.65
N GLY A 146 1.74 -17.22 1.15
CA GLY A 146 1.07 -16.49 2.23
C GLY A 146 1.13 -15.00 2.04
N GLY A 147 0.40 -14.27 2.87
CA GLY A 147 0.39 -12.81 2.83
C GLY A 147 -0.23 -12.21 4.07
N TYR A 148 0.01 -10.93 4.29
CA TYR A 148 -0.60 -10.19 5.38
C TYR A 148 -1.40 -8.99 4.88
N GLY A 149 -2.33 -8.54 5.71
CA GLY A 149 -3.09 -7.31 5.56
C GLY A 149 -2.95 -6.43 6.80
N ILE A 150 -2.85 -5.11 6.58
CA ILE A 150 -2.72 -4.10 7.63
C ILE A 150 -3.63 -2.94 7.29
N ILE A 151 -4.36 -2.45 8.28
CA ILE A 151 -4.97 -1.12 8.26
C ILE A 151 -4.38 -0.31 9.41
N LEU A 152 -3.81 0.86 9.09
CA LEU A 152 -3.29 1.82 10.05
C LEU A 152 -4.16 3.08 10.01
N ILE A 153 -4.74 3.43 11.16
CA ILE A 153 -5.51 4.67 11.36
C ILE A 153 -4.65 5.60 12.21
N LEU A 154 -4.22 6.70 11.61
CA LEU A 154 -3.33 7.71 12.19
C LEU A 154 -3.88 9.09 11.85
N ASP A 155 -4.14 9.91 12.86
CA ASP A 155 -4.65 11.29 12.70
C ASP A 155 -5.95 11.38 11.87
N GLY A 156 -6.80 10.36 12.00
CA GLY A 156 -8.05 10.25 11.24
C GLY A 156 -7.89 9.72 9.82
N GLU A 157 -6.66 9.54 9.34
CA GLU A 157 -6.36 8.97 8.03
C GLU A 157 -6.23 7.45 8.11
N THR A 158 -6.81 6.75 7.14
CA THR A 158 -6.77 5.29 7.03
C THR A 158 -5.84 4.87 5.90
N MET A 159 -4.81 4.10 6.23
CA MET A 159 -3.85 3.54 5.28
C MET A 159 -3.94 2.01 5.25
N GLU A 160 -4.01 1.42 4.06
CA GLU A 160 -4.01 -0.04 3.87
C GLU A 160 -2.65 -0.50 3.35
N PHE A 161 -2.14 -1.61 3.89
CA PHE A 161 -0.93 -2.27 3.38
C PHE A 161 -1.17 -3.77 3.24
N ALA A 162 -0.56 -4.38 2.23
CA ALA A 162 -0.56 -5.83 2.05
C ALA A 162 0.73 -6.28 1.36
N GLN A 163 1.16 -7.50 1.64
CA GLN A 163 2.34 -8.09 0.99
C GLN A 163 2.21 -9.62 0.94
N GLY A 164 2.45 -10.19 -0.25
CA GLY A 164 2.48 -11.63 -0.46
C GLY A 164 3.90 -12.20 -0.37
N PHE A 165 3.99 -13.47 -0.03
CA PHE A 165 5.21 -14.25 0.16
C PHE A 165 5.09 -15.61 -0.55
N GLN A 166 6.18 -16.04 -1.16
CA GLN A 166 6.21 -17.26 -1.97
C GLN A 166 5.94 -18.53 -1.15
N TYR A 167 6.50 -18.61 0.06
CA TYR A 167 6.43 -19.79 0.90
C TYR A 167 6.63 -19.43 2.37
N THR A 168 5.60 -19.60 3.20
CA THR A 168 5.57 -19.22 4.61
C THR A 168 4.47 -19.99 5.36
N THR A 169 4.10 -19.54 6.57
CA THR A 169 3.03 -20.12 7.39
C THR A 169 2.07 -19.04 7.87
N ASN A 170 0.87 -19.44 8.30
CA ASN A 170 -0.14 -18.49 8.80
C ASN A 170 0.40 -17.65 9.97
N ASN A 171 0.97 -18.32 10.98
CA ASN A 171 1.52 -17.67 12.17
C ASN A 171 2.61 -16.64 11.83
N ARG A 172 3.44 -16.91 10.81
CA ARG A 172 4.48 -15.97 10.40
C ARG A 172 3.88 -14.72 9.76
N MET A 173 2.84 -14.87 8.95
CA MET A 173 2.14 -13.73 8.34
C MET A 173 1.42 -12.88 9.38
N GLU A 174 0.72 -13.51 10.34
CA GLU A 174 0.08 -12.80 11.45
C GLU A 174 1.10 -11.97 12.26
N MET A 175 2.26 -12.56 12.58
CA MET A 175 3.33 -11.86 13.29
C MET A 175 3.93 -10.73 12.46
N LEU A 176 4.19 -10.98 11.17
CA LEU A 176 4.83 -10.01 10.29
C LEU A 176 3.93 -8.81 10.00
N ALA A 177 2.60 -9.02 9.97
CA ALA A 177 1.61 -7.95 9.87
C ALA A 177 1.77 -6.94 11.01
N VAL A 178 1.82 -7.41 12.26
CA VAL A 178 1.99 -6.56 13.45
C VAL A 178 3.35 -5.86 13.44
N ILE A 179 4.43 -6.60 13.16
CA ILE A 179 5.78 -6.03 13.10
C ILE A 179 5.83 -4.87 12.08
N THR A 180 5.38 -5.16 10.86
CA THR A 180 5.43 -4.20 9.76
C THR A 180 4.53 -2.99 10.04
N ALA A 181 3.37 -3.21 10.65
CA ALA A 181 2.46 -2.12 10.99
C ALA A 181 3.09 -1.15 12.00
N LEU A 182 3.75 -1.68 13.03
CA LEU A 182 4.46 -0.85 14.01
C LEU A 182 5.62 -0.10 13.34
N GLU A 183 6.46 -0.78 12.56
CA GLU A 183 7.60 -0.15 11.88
C GLU A 183 7.20 0.95 10.89
N LYS A 184 5.97 0.94 10.37
CA LYS A 184 5.44 1.98 9.48
C LYS A 184 5.02 3.25 10.20
N ILE A 185 4.85 3.24 11.53
CA ILE A 185 4.47 4.43 12.29
C ILE A 185 5.70 5.35 12.40
N PRO A 186 5.60 6.61 11.94
CA PRO A 186 6.69 7.59 12.09
C PRO A 186 7.11 7.77 13.55
N ASP A 187 8.42 7.94 13.78
CA ASP A 187 9.04 8.04 15.12
C ASP A 187 8.36 9.08 16.02
N ILE A 188 7.93 10.21 15.45
CA ILE A 188 7.23 11.30 16.15
C ILE A 188 5.94 10.86 16.85
N HIS A 189 5.35 9.74 16.44
CA HIS A 189 4.10 9.23 16.96
C HIS A 189 4.27 8.09 17.98
N ARG A 190 5.51 7.61 18.24
CA ARG A 190 5.74 6.42 19.10
C ARG A 190 5.40 6.62 20.58
N ASN A 191 5.34 7.87 21.04
CA ASN A 191 4.92 8.20 22.42
C ASN A 191 3.39 8.21 22.60
N ARG A 192 2.62 8.08 21.52
CA ARG A 192 1.15 8.06 21.58
C ARG A 192 0.65 6.68 21.98
N LYS A 193 -0.63 6.63 22.35
CA LYS A 193 -1.32 5.38 22.59
C LYS A 193 -1.55 4.66 21.26
N VAL A 194 -1.01 3.45 21.13
CA VAL A 194 -1.14 2.60 19.95
C VAL A 194 -1.94 1.36 20.32
N ILE A 195 -3.00 1.07 19.58
CA ILE A 195 -3.88 -0.09 19.83
C ILE A 195 -3.82 -1.02 18.62
N VAL A 196 -3.24 -2.20 18.82
CA VAL A 196 -3.18 -3.26 17.81
C VAL A 196 -4.35 -4.21 18.00
N HIS A 197 -5.17 -4.36 16.97
CA HIS A 197 -6.28 -5.28 16.86
C HIS A 197 -5.89 -6.46 15.96
N SER A 198 -5.96 -7.67 16.49
CA SER A 198 -5.69 -8.91 15.76
C SER A 198 -6.46 -10.06 16.38
N ASP A 199 -6.86 -11.02 15.56
CA ASP A 199 -7.46 -12.29 16.01
C ASP A 199 -6.43 -13.40 16.24
N SER A 200 -5.16 -13.17 15.89
CA SER A 200 -4.04 -14.07 16.16
C SER A 200 -3.77 -14.21 17.66
N GLN A 201 -4.34 -15.26 18.26
CA GLN A 201 -4.06 -15.59 19.65
C GLN A 201 -2.58 -15.90 19.87
N TYR A 202 -1.89 -16.50 18.89
CA TYR A 202 -0.46 -16.79 18.99
C TYR A 202 0.35 -15.51 19.15
N THR A 203 0.09 -14.51 18.31
CA THR A 203 0.78 -13.22 18.34
C THR A 203 0.45 -12.43 19.61
N ILE A 204 -0.84 -12.29 19.92
CA ILE A 204 -1.28 -11.51 21.09
C ILE A 204 -0.78 -12.14 22.39
N ASN A 205 -0.96 -13.45 22.58
CA ASN A 205 -0.50 -14.12 23.80
C ASN A 205 1.03 -14.10 23.91
N GLY A 206 1.75 -14.24 22.80
CA GLY A 206 3.21 -14.25 22.81
C GLY A 206 3.82 -12.98 23.40
N ILE A 207 3.18 -11.83 23.17
CA ILE A 207 3.55 -10.55 23.80
C ILE A 207 2.91 -10.39 25.18
N THR A 208 1.58 -10.43 25.26
CA THR A 208 0.84 -10.03 26.48
C THR A 208 1.06 -10.98 27.66
N LYS A 209 1.26 -12.28 27.40
CA LYS A 209 1.59 -13.28 28.43
C LYS A 209 3.11 -13.46 28.63
N GLY A 210 3.93 -12.65 27.96
CA GLY A 210 5.38 -12.63 28.15
C GLY A 210 6.13 -13.86 27.62
N TRP A 211 5.53 -14.67 26.75
CA TRP A 211 6.18 -15.87 26.22
C TRP A 211 7.45 -15.53 25.44
N ALA A 212 7.39 -14.53 24.55
CA ALA A 212 8.53 -14.11 23.74
C ALA A 212 9.70 -13.63 24.61
N LYS A 213 9.42 -12.84 25.65
CA LYS A 213 10.45 -12.38 26.62
C LYS A 213 11.07 -13.56 27.37
N SER A 214 10.24 -14.53 27.78
CA SER A 214 10.70 -15.76 28.45
C SER A 214 11.57 -16.64 27.54
N TRP A 215 11.17 -16.81 26.28
CA TRP A 215 11.95 -17.55 25.29
C TRP A 215 13.27 -16.86 24.98
N LYS A 216 13.28 -15.54 24.77
CA LYS A 216 14.52 -14.75 24.55
C LYS A 216 15.53 -14.95 25.69
N LYS A 217 15.08 -14.90 26.95
CA LYS A 217 15.93 -15.14 28.14
C LYS A 217 16.49 -16.56 28.20
N ARG A 218 15.80 -17.55 27.62
CA ARG A 218 16.19 -18.97 27.59
C ARG A 218 16.86 -19.39 26.27
N GLY A 219 17.39 -18.44 25.50
CA GLY A 219 18.03 -18.73 24.22
C GLY A 219 17.06 -19.31 23.17
N TRP A 220 15.84 -18.76 23.13
CA TRP A 220 14.74 -19.19 22.25
C TRP A 220 14.26 -20.63 22.46
N LYS A 221 14.21 -21.06 23.72
CA LYS A 221 13.65 -22.34 24.13
C LYS A 221 12.40 -22.16 25.00
N LYS A 222 11.43 -23.05 24.80
CA LYS A 222 10.21 -23.18 25.62
C LYS A 222 10.53 -23.86 26.95
N ALA A 223 9.54 -23.93 27.85
CA ALA A 223 9.68 -24.54 29.17
C ALA A 223 9.94 -26.05 29.13
N ASP A 224 9.42 -26.72 28.09
CA ASP A 224 9.64 -28.14 27.80
C ASP A 224 11.00 -28.42 27.14
N GLY A 225 11.88 -27.42 27.05
CA GLY A 225 13.21 -27.53 26.41
C GLY A 225 13.19 -27.49 24.88
N LYS A 226 12.02 -27.56 24.24
CA LYS A 226 11.91 -27.51 22.77
C LYS A 226 12.19 -26.09 22.25
N PRO A 227 12.67 -25.94 21.00
CA PRO A 227 12.82 -24.64 20.37
C PRO A 227 11.48 -23.87 20.33
N ALA A 228 11.54 -22.57 20.56
CA ALA A 228 10.43 -21.68 20.27
C ALA A 228 10.30 -21.52 18.74
N LEU A 229 9.05 -21.48 18.25
CA LEU A 229 8.80 -21.22 16.83
C LEU A 229 9.04 -19.74 16.52
N ASN A 230 9.46 -19.45 15.29
CA ASN A 230 9.67 -18.10 14.76
C ASN A 230 10.55 -17.18 15.63
N PRO A 231 11.71 -17.64 16.13
CA PRO A 231 12.56 -16.84 17.02
C PRO A 231 13.10 -15.57 16.34
N ASP A 232 13.27 -15.61 15.02
CA ASP A 232 13.63 -14.48 14.17
C ASP A 232 12.58 -13.36 14.25
N LEU A 233 11.30 -13.69 14.04
CA LEU A 233 10.20 -12.74 14.11
C LEU A 233 9.95 -12.27 15.54
N TRP A 234 10.07 -13.16 16.54
CA TRP A 234 9.94 -12.72 17.94
C TRP A 234 11.04 -11.76 18.37
N LYS A 235 12.28 -11.96 17.89
CA LYS A 235 13.37 -11.02 18.15
C LYS A 235 13.05 -9.64 17.59
N ARG A 236 12.57 -9.56 16.35
CA ARG A 236 12.16 -8.31 15.69
C ARG A 236 10.95 -7.67 16.35
N MET A 237 9.92 -8.47 16.67
CA MET A 237 8.73 -8.04 17.41
C MET A 237 9.08 -7.38 18.74
N LEU A 238 9.93 -8.03 19.56
CA LEU A 238 10.36 -7.44 20.83
C LEU A 238 11.10 -6.11 20.62
N ALA A 239 12.00 -6.04 19.64
CA ALA A 239 12.74 -4.82 19.36
C ALA A 239 11.87 -3.65 18.88
N VAL A 240 10.82 -3.91 18.08
CA VAL A 240 9.89 -2.84 17.65
C VAL A 240 8.94 -2.45 18.78
N THR A 241 8.38 -3.41 19.52
CA THR A 241 7.45 -3.12 20.62
C THR A 241 8.09 -2.32 21.76
N GLU A 242 9.39 -2.50 22.02
CA GLU A 242 10.14 -1.74 23.02
C GLU A 242 10.24 -0.24 22.71
N GLN A 243 9.96 0.18 21.47
CA GLN A 243 10.01 1.59 21.05
C GLN A 243 8.73 2.37 21.37
N TYR A 244 7.68 1.71 21.85
CA TYR A 244 6.37 2.31 22.11
C TYR A 244 6.03 2.25 23.60
N SER A 245 5.81 3.42 24.22
CA SER A 245 5.43 3.52 25.63
C SER A 245 3.94 3.25 25.88
N GLY A 246 3.08 3.55 24.90
CA GLY A 246 1.62 3.43 24.97
C GLY A 246 1.00 2.25 24.20
N LEU A 247 1.78 1.21 23.90
CA LEU A 247 1.32 0.09 23.07
C LEU A 247 0.39 -0.87 23.82
N THR A 248 -0.79 -1.09 23.26
CA THR A 248 -1.81 -2.02 23.77
C THR A 248 -2.22 -2.99 22.67
N PHE A 249 -2.44 -4.24 23.07
CA PHE A 249 -2.96 -5.27 22.18
C PHE A 249 -4.40 -5.64 22.56
N LYS A 250 -5.28 -5.68 21.57
CA LYS A 250 -6.67 -6.12 21.70
C LYS A 250 -6.88 -7.35 20.83
N TRP A 251 -7.09 -8.48 21.48
CA TRP A 251 -7.58 -9.65 20.78
C TRP A 251 -9.03 -9.43 20.36
N ILE A 252 -9.32 -9.64 19.09
CA ILE A 252 -10.67 -9.63 18.55
C ILE A 252 -11.02 -11.03 18.05
N LYS A 253 -12.31 -11.36 18.08
CA LYS A 253 -12.75 -12.65 17.55
C LYS A 253 -12.81 -12.55 16.03
N GLY A 254 -12.13 -13.46 15.33
CA GLY A 254 -12.19 -13.56 13.87
C GLY A 254 -13.63 -13.77 13.37
N HIS A 255 -13.94 -13.20 12.19
CA HIS A 255 -15.24 -13.29 11.50
C HIS A 255 -16.47 -12.92 12.34
N ALA A 256 -16.34 -11.95 13.25
CA ALA A 256 -17.41 -11.49 14.13
C ALA A 256 -18.17 -10.25 13.62
N GLY A 257 -18.12 -9.93 12.32
CA GLY A 257 -18.80 -8.75 11.77
C GLY A 257 -18.06 -7.43 12.01
N HIS A 258 -16.74 -7.47 12.28
CA HIS A 258 -15.94 -6.26 12.47
C HIS A 258 -15.37 -5.80 11.12
N PRO A 259 -15.86 -4.70 10.51
CA PRO A 259 -15.57 -4.38 9.11
C PRO A 259 -14.07 -4.22 8.80
N LEU A 260 -13.31 -3.61 9.73
CA LEU A 260 -11.87 -3.45 9.55
C LEU A 260 -11.10 -4.77 9.68
N ASN A 261 -11.61 -5.75 10.44
CA ASN A 261 -10.99 -7.07 10.53
C ASN A 261 -11.25 -7.88 9.27
N GLU A 262 -12.49 -7.86 8.79
CA GLU A 262 -12.85 -8.51 7.52
C GLU A 262 -12.06 -7.91 6.35
N ARG A 263 -11.79 -6.61 6.40
CA ARG A 263 -10.96 -5.96 5.38
C ARG A 263 -9.50 -6.40 5.43
N VAL A 264 -8.89 -6.55 6.62
CA VAL A 264 -7.51 -7.06 6.69
C VAL A 264 -7.40 -8.54 6.32
N ASP A 265 -8.42 -9.35 6.62
CA ASP A 265 -8.53 -10.74 6.15
C ASP A 265 -8.58 -10.79 4.61
N GLU A 266 -9.38 -9.92 3.99
CA GLU A 266 -9.44 -9.81 2.53
C GLU A 266 -8.07 -9.43 1.93
N LEU A 267 -7.39 -8.44 2.51
CA LEU A 267 -6.04 -8.01 2.08
C LEU A 267 -5.01 -9.15 2.22
N ALA A 268 -5.03 -9.88 3.34
CA ALA A 268 -4.15 -11.01 3.59
C ALA A 268 -4.40 -12.16 2.59
N ASN A 269 -5.66 -12.55 2.39
CA ASN A 269 -6.01 -13.60 1.44
C ASN A 269 -5.69 -13.23 -0.01
N ARG A 270 -5.95 -11.98 -0.40
CA ARG A 270 -5.63 -11.50 -1.75
C ARG A 270 -4.13 -11.52 -2.00
N SER A 271 -3.33 -11.07 -1.03
CA SER A 271 -1.86 -11.07 -1.15
C SER A 271 -1.27 -12.49 -1.13
N ALA A 272 -1.83 -13.41 -0.34
CA ALA A 272 -1.45 -14.83 -0.34
C ALA A 272 -1.71 -15.53 -1.68
N ARG A 273 -2.78 -15.13 -2.38
CA ARG A 273 -3.18 -15.68 -3.70
C ARG A 273 -2.51 -15.00 -4.88
N SER A 274 -1.73 -13.93 -4.66
CA SER A 274 -1.06 -13.22 -5.74
C SER A 274 -0.05 -14.13 -6.45
N SER A 275 0.07 -14.01 -7.77
CA SER A 275 1.12 -14.66 -8.56
C SER A 275 2.30 -13.73 -8.87
N VAL A 276 2.21 -12.46 -8.48
CA VAL A 276 3.20 -11.40 -8.77
C VAL A 276 3.58 -10.65 -7.51
N GLY A 277 4.80 -10.10 -7.46
CA GLY A 277 5.28 -9.29 -6.34
C GLY A 277 5.47 -10.06 -5.03
N LEU A 278 5.57 -11.39 -5.09
CA LEU A 278 5.78 -12.24 -3.91
C LEU A 278 7.22 -12.13 -3.41
N LEU A 279 7.38 -11.81 -2.13
CA LEU A 279 8.69 -11.79 -1.48
C LEU A 279 9.08 -13.18 -0.97
N VAL A 280 10.38 -13.36 -0.72
CA VAL A 280 10.89 -14.54 -0.03
C VAL A 280 10.83 -14.31 1.47
N ASP A 281 10.23 -15.23 2.21
CA ASP A 281 10.34 -15.26 3.66
C ASP A 281 11.68 -15.89 4.06
N GLU A 282 12.73 -15.06 4.12
CA GLU A 282 14.09 -15.53 4.43
C GLU A 282 14.17 -16.24 5.79
N GLY A 283 13.36 -15.81 6.76
CA GLY A 283 13.34 -16.39 8.09
C GLY A 283 12.66 -17.75 8.15
N TYR A 284 11.83 -18.10 7.15
CA TYR A 284 11.26 -19.44 7.01
C TYR A 284 12.15 -20.34 6.15
N THR A 285 12.68 -19.83 5.04
CA THR A 285 13.50 -20.59 4.09
C THR A 285 14.90 -20.95 4.59
N ARG A 286 15.41 -20.25 5.61
CA ARG A 286 16.70 -20.53 6.26
C ARG A 286 16.59 -21.26 7.61
N ALA A 287 15.37 -21.60 8.07
CA ALA A 287 15.09 -22.18 9.39
C ALA A 287 15.05 -23.71 9.39
#